data_AF-A0A924YZA4-F1
#
_entry.id   AF-A0A924YZA4-F1
#
_cell.length_a   1.000
_cell.length_b   1.000
_cell.length_c   1.000
_cell.angle_alpha   90.00
_cell.angle_beta   90.00
_cell.angle_gamma   90.00
#
_symmetry.space_group_name_H-M   'P 1'
#
loop_
_entity.id
_entity.type
_entity.pdbx_description
1 polymer ?
#
loop_
_entity_poly.entity_id
_entity_poly.type
_entity_poly.pdbx_seq_one_letter_code
_entity_poly.pdbx_strand_id
1 'polypeptide(L)'
;PENFEKYVQEFSIDQASKSLDGTIPPIPRHSGSPNIEATAFKLKPGEVSAIVQLDNAAQRYVILKCEGHTDPVVRELDKQVQAELEDQIKRQKVQEQVAVVFDNLKKETRVDNFFVGTSTGGIKPSNVSRTDAAKPISTRSVGKSAPADEDTSPIRPASAKGTATKGVRPAAASSDDLDTLPATRTTKRPATSSK
;
A
#
# COMPACT_ATOMS: atom_id res chain seq x y z
N PRO A 1 -10.94 -37.60 21.08
CA PRO A 1 -9.49 -37.33 20.91
C PRO A 1 -8.74 -38.46 20.19
N GLU A 2 -8.96 -39.73 20.54
CA GLU A 2 -8.17 -40.86 20.04
C GLU A 2 -8.35 -41.19 18.55
N ASN A 3 -9.50 -40.86 17.95
CA ASN A 3 -9.74 -41.08 16.50
C ASN A 3 -9.48 -39.84 15.64
N PHE A 4 -8.74 -38.83 16.13
CA PHE A 4 -8.51 -37.57 15.40
C PHE A 4 -7.90 -37.82 14.01
N GLU A 5 -6.91 -38.71 13.93
CA GLU A 5 -6.20 -39.09 12.70
C GLU A 5 -7.15 -39.63 11.62
N LYS A 6 -8.12 -40.47 12.00
CA LYS A 6 -9.15 -40.98 11.08
C LYS A 6 -10.04 -39.87 10.53
N TYR A 7 -10.47 -38.94 11.38
CA TYR A 7 -11.27 -37.80 10.94
C TYR A 7 -10.49 -36.87 10.00
N VAL A 8 -9.18 -36.76 10.17
CA VAL A 8 -8.33 -36.02 9.22
C VAL A 8 -8.33 -36.72 7.86
N GLN A 9 -8.13 -38.04 7.82
CA GLN A 9 -8.15 -38.82 6.57
C GLN A 9 -9.50 -38.76 5.83
N GLU A 10 -10.61 -38.60 6.54
CA GLU A 10 -11.93 -38.51 5.91
C GLU A 10 -12.26 -37.06 5.50
N PHE A 11 -12.18 -36.11 6.45
CA PHE A 11 -12.77 -34.79 6.33
C PHE A 11 -11.77 -33.66 6.06
N SER A 12 -10.45 -33.90 6.15
CA SER A 12 -9.47 -32.84 5.86
C SER A 12 -9.50 -32.47 4.38
N ILE A 13 -9.50 -31.15 4.13
CA ILE A 13 -9.36 -30.53 2.81
C ILE A 13 -7.90 -30.28 2.45
N ASP A 14 -6.99 -30.33 3.43
CA ASP A 14 -5.56 -30.10 3.21
C ASP A 14 -4.88 -31.42 2.85
N GLN A 15 -4.53 -31.58 1.58
CA GLN A 15 -3.95 -32.81 1.06
C GLN A 15 -2.58 -33.12 1.69
N ALA A 16 -1.80 -32.09 2.06
CA ALA A 16 -0.45 -32.28 2.59
C ALA A 16 -0.48 -32.91 3.99
N SER A 17 -1.31 -32.37 4.89
CA SER A 17 -1.47 -32.94 6.23
C SER A 17 -2.31 -34.23 6.23
N LYS A 18 -3.26 -34.37 5.31
CA LYS A 18 -4.16 -35.54 5.23
C LYS A 18 -3.42 -36.87 5.04
N SER A 19 -2.36 -36.90 4.24
CA SER A 19 -1.52 -38.10 4.04
C SER A 19 -0.61 -38.41 5.22
N LEU A 20 -0.45 -37.47 6.17
CA LEU A 20 0.38 -37.59 7.37
C LEU A 20 -0.47 -37.58 8.64
N ASP A 21 -1.72 -38.05 8.57
CA ASP A 21 -2.65 -38.14 9.69
C ASP A 21 -2.95 -36.81 10.40
N GLY A 22 -2.72 -35.69 9.72
CA GLY A 22 -2.91 -34.34 10.25
C GLY A 22 -1.66 -33.73 10.86
N THR A 23 -0.51 -34.40 10.74
CA THR A 23 0.77 -33.90 11.23
C THR A 23 1.17 -32.66 10.43
N ILE A 24 1.40 -31.56 11.14
CA ILE A 24 1.84 -30.28 10.57
C ILE A 24 3.15 -29.85 11.24
N PRO A 25 3.99 -29.06 10.55
CA PRO A 25 5.15 -28.47 11.18
C PRO A 25 4.73 -27.56 12.36
N PRO A 26 5.63 -27.34 13.34
CA PRO A 26 5.35 -26.46 14.47
C PRO A 26 4.93 -25.06 14.01
N ILE A 27 3.83 -24.56 14.57
CA ILE A 27 3.31 -23.23 14.26
C ILE A 27 4.20 -22.18 14.94
N PRO A 28 4.92 -21.33 14.18
CA PRO A 28 5.71 -20.27 14.78
C PRO A 28 4.81 -19.11 15.22
N ARG A 29 5.27 -18.36 16.20
CA ARG A 29 4.61 -17.11 16.61
C ARG A 29 4.85 -16.04 15.54
N HIS A 30 3.83 -15.24 15.26
CA HIS A 30 3.86 -14.15 14.27
C HIS A 30 4.06 -14.63 12.82
N SER A 31 3.52 -15.81 12.48
CA SER A 31 3.48 -16.40 11.14
C SER A 31 2.48 -15.72 10.18
N GLY A 32 1.64 -14.83 10.71
CA GLY A 32 0.66 -14.06 9.94
C GLY A 32 -0.77 -14.60 10.03
N SER A 33 -1.05 -15.51 10.96
CA SER A 33 -2.41 -16.00 11.24
C SER A 33 -2.77 -15.87 12.73
N PRO A 34 -3.07 -14.65 13.23
CA PRO A 34 -3.24 -14.38 14.66
C PRO A 34 -4.34 -15.21 15.33
N ASN A 35 -5.40 -15.56 14.61
CA ASN A 35 -6.50 -16.36 15.16
C ASN A 35 -6.07 -17.81 15.45
N ILE A 36 -5.30 -18.40 14.53
CA ILE A 36 -4.77 -19.76 14.64
C ILE A 36 -3.71 -19.79 15.73
N GLU A 37 -2.76 -18.86 15.69
CA GLU A 37 -1.70 -18.76 16.69
C GLU A 37 -2.27 -18.61 18.10
N ALA A 38 -3.20 -17.66 18.29
CA ALA A 38 -3.80 -17.43 19.60
C ALA A 38 -4.55 -18.65 20.13
N THR A 39 -5.10 -19.50 19.26
CA THR A 39 -5.78 -20.73 19.68
C THR A 39 -4.77 -21.84 19.94
N ALA A 40 -3.82 -22.07 19.04
CA ALA A 40 -2.79 -23.09 19.17
C ALA A 40 -1.96 -22.95 20.46
N PHE A 41 -1.51 -21.73 20.78
CA PHE A 41 -0.70 -21.45 21.97
C PHE A 41 -1.49 -21.45 23.29
N LYS A 42 -2.83 -21.47 23.25
CA LYS A 42 -3.68 -21.58 24.46
C LYS A 42 -3.95 -23.02 24.86
N LEU A 43 -3.84 -23.96 23.92
CA LEU A 43 -4.18 -25.37 24.14
C LEU A 43 -3.10 -26.07 24.94
N LYS A 44 -3.51 -27.02 25.77
CA LYS A 44 -2.57 -27.92 26.43
C LYS A 44 -2.18 -29.07 25.49
N PRO A 45 -0.99 -29.68 25.68
CA PRO A 45 -0.63 -30.90 24.96
C PRO A 45 -1.72 -31.97 25.13
N GLY A 46 -2.17 -32.54 24.02
CA GLY A 46 -3.26 -33.50 23.92
C GLY A 46 -4.67 -32.92 23.75
N GLU A 47 -4.85 -31.60 23.89
CA GLU A 47 -6.14 -30.93 23.79
C GLU A 47 -6.54 -30.64 22.33
N VAL A 48 -7.84 -30.69 22.05
CA VAL A 48 -8.42 -30.36 20.74
C VAL A 48 -9.11 -29.00 20.82
N SER A 49 -8.86 -28.13 19.85
CA SER A 49 -9.40 -26.79 19.79
C SER A 49 -10.87 -26.74 19.41
N ALA A 50 -11.51 -25.62 19.71
CA ALA A 50 -12.73 -25.22 19.02
C ALA A 50 -12.43 -24.94 17.53
N ILE A 51 -13.48 -24.79 16.74
CA ILE A 51 -13.38 -24.47 15.31
C ILE A 51 -12.78 -23.06 15.16
N VAL A 52 -11.63 -22.97 14.50
CA VAL A 52 -10.94 -21.70 14.21
C VAL A 52 -11.08 -21.35 12.74
N GLN A 53 -11.41 -20.11 12.45
CA GLN A 53 -11.46 -19.60 11.08
C GLN A 53 -10.07 -19.15 10.62
N LEU A 54 -9.68 -19.57 9.41
CA LEU A 54 -8.50 -19.03 8.74
C LEU A 54 -8.79 -17.59 8.28
N ASP A 55 -7.88 -16.68 8.60
CA ASP A 55 -7.90 -15.29 8.15
C ASP A 55 -7.48 -15.14 6.69
N ASN A 56 -6.51 -15.95 6.23
CA ASN A 56 -5.99 -15.89 4.86
C ASN A 56 -6.88 -16.53 3.79
N ALA A 57 -7.89 -17.31 4.19
CA ALA A 57 -8.76 -18.01 3.26
C ALA A 57 -10.23 -17.88 3.70
N ALA A 58 -11.00 -17.13 2.92
CA ALA A 58 -12.44 -17.04 3.12
C ALA A 58 -13.05 -18.45 3.11
N GLN A 59 -13.81 -18.77 4.16
CA GLN A 59 -14.57 -20.02 4.33
C GLN A 59 -13.76 -21.28 4.69
N ARG A 60 -12.50 -21.16 5.14
CA ARG A 60 -11.77 -22.32 5.69
C ARG A 60 -11.80 -22.32 7.21
N TYR A 61 -12.11 -23.48 7.77
CA TYR A 61 -12.14 -23.74 9.19
C TYR A 61 -11.18 -24.87 9.53
N VAL A 62 -10.52 -24.75 10.66
CA VAL A 62 -9.53 -25.72 11.13
C VAL A 62 -9.84 -26.09 12.57
N ILE A 63 -9.63 -27.36 12.88
CA ILE A 63 -9.64 -27.91 14.23
C ILE A 63 -8.21 -28.37 14.49
N LEU A 64 -7.62 -27.90 15.59
CA LEU A 64 -6.24 -28.19 15.95
C LEU A 64 -6.22 -29.18 17.11
N LYS A 65 -5.30 -30.15 17.06
CA LYS A 65 -4.92 -30.97 18.21
C LYS A 65 -3.49 -30.59 18.58
N CYS A 66 -3.25 -30.15 19.80
CA CYS A 66 -1.90 -29.83 20.25
C CYS A 66 -1.18 -31.15 20.58
N GLU A 67 -0.08 -31.47 19.90
CA GLU A 67 0.74 -32.63 20.27
C GLU A 67 1.77 -32.28 21.35
N GLY A 68 2.28 -31.05 21.32
CA GLY A 68 3.27 -30.55 22.25
C GLY A 68 3.72 -29.13 21.89
N HIS A 69 4.63 -28.60 22.69
CA HIS A 69 5.28 -27.30 22.43
C HIS A 69 6.76 -27.54 22.13
N THR A 70 7.28 -26.80 21.16
CA THR A 70 8.71 -26.80 20.84
C THR A 70 9.41 -25.70 21.63
N ASP A 71 10.69 -25.93 21.96
CA ASP A 71 11.51 -24.91 22.60
C ASP A 71 11.93 -23.84 21.58
N PRO A 72 11.86 -22.55 21.93
CA PRO A 72 12.29 -21.48 21.04
C PRO A 72 13.80 -21.58 20.78
N VAL A 73 14.17 -21.57 19.51
CA VAL A 73 15.57 -21.62 19.04
C VAL A 73 16.29 -20.30 19.38
N VAL A 74 15.60 -19.17 19.26
CA VAL A 74 16.12 -17.83 19.59
C VAL A 74 15.56 -17.42 20.94
N ARG A 75 16.40 -17.45 21.98
CA ARG A 75 16.02 -17.05 23.35
C ARG A 75 16.34 -15.60 23.66
N GLU A 76 17.35 -15.04 23.01
CA GLU A 76 17.84 -13.69 23.21
C GLU A 76 17.96 -12.98 21.86
N LEU A 77 17.62 -11.69 21.82
CA LEU A 77 17.84 -10.87 20.64
C LEU A 77 19.33 -10.55 20.57
N ASP A 78 20.01 -11.09 19.55
CA ASP A 78 21.41 -10.77 19.29
C ASP A 78 21.55 -9.25 19.09
N LYS A 79 22.53 -8.63 19.76
CA LYS A 79 22.75 -7.18 19.67
C LYS A 79 22.92 -6.69 18.23
N GLN A 80 23.46 -7.53 17.36
CA GLN A 80 23.63 -7.23 15.94
C GLN A 80 22.28 -7.18 15.20
N VAL A 81 21.38 -8.15 15.46
CA VAL A 81 20.02 -8.16 14.90
C VAL A 81 19.21 -6.99 15.44
N GLN A 82 19.38 -6.65 16.71
CA GLN A 82 18.72 -5.47 17.30
C GLN A 82 19.13 -4.17 16.59
N ALA A 83 20.42 -3.97 16.34
CA ALA A 83 20.90 -2.78 15.63
C ALA A 83 20.32 -2.67 14.20
N GLU A 84 20.27 -3.80 13.48
CA GLU A 84 19.68 -3.86 12.14
C GLU A 84 18.17 -3.53 12.17
N LEU A 85 17.43 -4.11 13.11
CA LEU A 85 16.00 -3.83 13.29
C LEU A 85 15.75 -2.36 13.67
N GLU A 86 16.57 -1.78 14.54
CA GLU A 86 16.48 -0.37 14.90
C GLU A 86 16.68 0.53 13.67
N ASP A 87 17.67 0.23 12.84
CA ASP A 87 17.95 1.02 11.64
C ASP A 87 16.85 0.88 10.59
N GLN A 88 16.27 -0.31 10.44
CA GLN A 88 15.09 -0.53 9.59
C GLN A 88 13.89 0.27 10.08
N ILE A 89 13.57 0.22 11.38
CA ILE A 89 12.45 0.96 11.97
C ILE A 89 12.68 2.47 11.86
N LYS A 90 13.91 2.95 12.12
CA LYS A 90 14.28 4.37 11.94
C LYS A 90 14.03 4.80 10.50
N ARG A 91 14.49 4.01 9.51
CA ARG A 91 14.29 4.31 8.08
C ARG A 91 12.81 4.40 7.72
N GLN A 92 12.00 3.42 8.15
CA GLN A 92 10.56 3.41 7.88
C GLN A 92 9.88 4.65 8.48
N LYS A 93 10.17 4.96 9.75
CA LYS A 93 9.60 6.14 10.42
C LYS A 93 10.04 7.45 9.76
N VAL A 94 11.32 7.57 9.37
CA VAL A 94 11.82 8.75 8.66
C VAL A 94 11.06 8.94 7.35
N GLN A 95 10.83 7.86 6.59
CA GLN A 95 10.05 7.94 5.34
C GLN A 95 8.61 8.41 5.57
N GLU A 96 7.94 7.88 6.59
CA GLU A 96 6.59 8.32 6.98
C GLU A 96 6.57 9.79 7.40
N GLN A 97 7.56 10.24 8.18
CA GLN A 97 7.65 11.64 8.64
C GLN A 97 7.97 12.61 7.50
N VAL A 98 8.82 12.24 6.54
CA VAL A 98 9.12 13.08 5.38
C VAL A 98 7.85 13.34 4.57
N ALA A 99 6.98 12.33 4.38
CA ALA A 99 5.70 12.51 3.71
C ALA A 99 4.81 13.54 4.43
N VAL A 100 4.69 13.42 5.75
CA VAL A 100 3.90 14.36 6.58
C VAL A 100 4.46 15.78 6.52
N VAL A 101 5.77 15.94 6.64
CA VAL A 101 6.44 17.25 6.57
C VAL A 101 6.27 17.88 5.18
N PHE A 102 6.38 17.09 4.12
CA PHE A 102 6.20 17.57 2.75
C PHE A 102 4.76 18.04 2.50
N ASP A 103 3.77 17.27 2.99
CA ASP A 103 2.35 17.66 2.90
C ASP A 103 2.06 18.96 3.64
N ASN A 104 2.68 19.16 4.81
CA ASN A 104 2.56 20.40 5.57
C ASN A 104 3.23 21.58 4.83
N LEU A 105 4.45 21.39 4.32
CA LEU A 105 5.17 22.41 3.58
C LEU A 105 4.41 22.84 2.31
N LYS A 106 3.80 21.88 1.60
CA LYS A 106 2.97 22.15 0.42
C LYS A 106 1.71 22.96 0.75
N LYS A 107 1.11 22.76 1.93
CA LYS A 107 -0.06 23.53 2.37
C LYS A 107 0.29 24.97 2.72
N GLU A 108 1.45 25.18 3.34
CA GLU A 108 1.90 26.50 3.80
C GLU A 108 2.57 27.34 2.71
N THR A 109 3.18 26.68 1.71
CA THR A 109 3.95 27.36 0.67
C THR A 109 3.08 27.72 -0.52
N ARG A 110 3.27 28.93 -1.05
CA ARG A 110 2.73 29.35 -2.35
C ARG A 110 3.76 29.10 -3.45
N VAL A 111 3.38 28.37 -4.48
CA VAL A 111 4.19 28.09 -5.66
C VAL A 111 3.47 28.65 -6.89
N ASP A 112 4.02 29.71 -7.48
CA ASP A 112 3.52 30.32 -8.71
C ASP A 112 4.28 29.73 -9.92
N ASN A 113 3.58 29.06 -10.85
CA ASN A 113 4.13 28.59 -12.12
C ASN A 113 3.74 29.57 -13.24
N PHE A 114 4.67 30.43 -13.66
CA PHE A 114 4.43 31.47 -14.66
C PHE A 114 4.33 30.97 -16.11
N PHE A 115 4.81 29.76 -16.41
CA PHE A 115 4.71 29.18 -17.75
C PHE A 115 3.31 28.60 -18.01
N VAL A 116 2.73 27.95 -17.00
CA VAL A 116 1.40 27.32 -17.08
C VAL A 116 0.30 28.23 -16.52
N GLY A 117 0.67 29.28 -15.77
CA GLY A 117 -0.26 30.22 -15.14
C GLY A 117 -0.96 29.68 -13.89
N THR A 118 -0.47 28.58 -13.30
CA THR A 118 -1.09 27.93 -12.13
C THR A 118 -0.38 28.32 -10.84
N SER A 119 -1.12 28.62 -9.78
CA SER A 119 -0.58 28.84 -8.42
C SER A 119 -1.13 27.78 -7.45
N THR A 120 -0.26 27.11 -6.71
CA THR A 120 -0.63 26.19 -5.62
C THR A 120 -0.33 26.86 -4.27
N GLY A 121 -1.24 26.83 -3.31
CA GLY A 121 -0.96 27.26 -1.92
C GLY A 121 -1.99 28.22 -1.31
N GLY A 122 -2.25 28.06 -0.01
CA GLY A 122 -3.21 28.84 0.76
C GLY A 122 -2.70 30.25 1.08
N ILE A 123 -3.46 31.25 0.65
CA ILE A 123 -3.31 32.66 1.00
C ILE A 123 -3.47 32.85 2.52
N LYS A 124 -2.37 32.90 3.27
CA LYS A 124 -2.30 33.80 4.43
C LYS A 124 -1.84 35.15 3.87
N PRO A 125 -2.70 36.17 3.77
CA PRO A 125 -2.31 37.46 3.20
C PRO A 125 -1.31 38.12 4.15
N SER A 126 -0.01 37.97 3.89
CA SER A 126 0.96 38.93 4.38
C SER A 126 0.83 40.16 3.48
N ASN A 127 0.41 41.26 4.10
CA ASN A 127 0.20 42.54 3.47
C ASN A 127 1.56 43.16 3.10
N VAL A 128 2.17 42.69 2.02
CA VAL A 128 3.33 43.34 1.39
C VAL A 128 2.88 43.82 0.02
N SER A 129 2.37 45.05 0.01
CA SER A 129 2.07 45.80 -1.21
C SER A 129 3.37 46.02 -1.98
N ARG A 130 3.54 45.33 -3.11
CA ARG A 130 4.59 45.67 -4.08
C ARG A 130 4.17 46.96 -4.78
N THR A 131 4.82 48.06 -4.44
CA THR A 131 4.69 49.33 -5.15
C THR A 131 5.46 49.24 -6.46
N ASP A 132 4.80 48.79 -7.52
CA ASP A 132 5.29 49.02 -8.88
C ASP A 132 4.16 49.68 -9.68
N ALA A 133 4.35 50.97 -9.96
CA ALA A 133 3.38 51.84 -10.58
C ALA A 133 3.49 51.74 -12.11
N ALA A 134 2.51 51.10 -12.74
CA ALA A 134 2.20 51.32 -14.14
C ALA A 134 0.68 51.21 -14.36
N LYS A 135 0.00 52.36 -14.42
CA LYS A 135 -1.42 52.46 -14.79
C LYS A 135 -1.56 52.47 -16.32
N PRO A 136 -2.41 51.63 -16.95
CA PRO A 136 -2.75 51.81 -18.35
C PRO A 136 -3.79 52.94 -18.52
N ILE A 137 -3.55 53.74 -19.55
CA ILE A 137 -4.34 54.89 -19.98
C ILE A 137 -5.68 54.42 -20.56
N SER A 138 -6.80 54.95 -20.07
CA SER A 138 -8.14 54.67 -20.61
C SER A 138 -8.50 55.76 -21.63
N THR A 139 -8.59 55.40 -22.91
CA THR A 139 -9.03 56.29 -23.99
C THR A 139 -10.54 56.51 -23.93
N ARG A 140 -10.93 57.79 -23.97
CA ARG A 140 -12.27 58.36 -23.89
C ARG A 140 -12.97 58.35 -25.25
N SER A 141 -14.19 57.83 -25.35
CA SER A 141 -15.11 58.04 -26.48
C SER A 141 -16.32 58.88 -26.05
N VAL A 142 -16.64 59.92 -26.82
CA VAL A 142 -17.68 60.93 -26.57
C VAL A 142 -18.86 60.73 -27.53
N GLY A 143 -20.10 60.74 -26.98
CA GLY A 143 -21.40 61.11 -27.59
C GLY A 143 -22.01 60.14 -28.63
N LYS A 144 -23.32 59.95 -28.78
CA LYS A 144 -24.50 60.72 -28.33
C LYS A 144 -25.82 59.94 -28.59
N SER A 145 -26.86 60.26 -27.77
CA SER A 145 -28.33 60.16 -27.96
C SER A 145 -29.08 58.80 -27.85
N ALA A 146 -30.03 58.78 -26.89
CA ALA A 146 -31.16 57.84 -26.69
C ALA A 146 -32.43 58.34 -27.45
N PRO A 147 -33.68 57.84 -27.26
CA PRO A 147 -34.21 56.68 -26.47
C PRO A 147 -35.32 55.86 -27.20
N ALA A 148 -35.86 54.80 -26.56
CA ALA A 148 -37.30 54.47 -26.40
C ALA A 148 -37.58 52.94 -26.24
N ASP A 149 -38.25 52.62 -25.12
CA ASP A 149 -39.30 51.62 -24.83
C ASP A 149 -39.47 50.35 -25.70
N GLU A 150 -39.39 49.17 -25.08
CA GLU A 150 -40.56 48.31 -24.76
C GLU A 150 -40.14 46.94 -24.16
N ASP A 151 -40.88 46.60 -23.11
CA ASP A 151 -41.48 45.32 -22.70
C ASP A 151 -40.82 43.94 -22.97
N THR A 152 -41.22 43.02 -22.08
CA THR A 152 -41.22 41.56 -22.17
C THR A 152 -40.03 40.76 -21.60
N SER A 153 -40.31 40.04 -20.52
CA SER A 153 -39.61 38.79 -20.11
C SER A 153 -39.73 37.72 -21.21
N PRO A 154 -38.91 36.65 -21.24
CA PRO A 154 -39.35 35.44 -20.52
C PRO A 154 -38.25 34.46 -20.04
N ILE A 155 -38.77 33.50 -19.29
CA ILE A 155 -38.22 32.26 -18.74
C ILE A 155 -37.77 31.27 -19.84
N ARG A 156 -36.73 30.46 -19.52
CA ARG A 156 -36.25 29.19 -20.13
C ARG A 156 -37.35 28.30 -20.77
N PRO A 157 -37.06 27.45 -21.80
CA PRO A 157 -36.46 26.12 -21.51
C PRO A 157 -35.70 25.36 -22.63
N ALA A 158 -35.07 24.25 -22.20
CA ALA A 158 -34.91 22.93 -22.83
C ALA A 158 -34.02 22.69 -24.08
N SER A 159 -32.93 21.95 -23.81
CA SER A 159 -32.58 20.60 -24.31
C SER A 159 -32.63 20.27 -25.82
N ALA A 160 -31.45 19.92 -26.39
CA ALA A 160 -31.34 18.95 -27.49
C ALA A 160 -29.95 18.24 -27.50
N LYS A 161 -29.95 17.05 -26.91
CA LYS A 161 -29.29 15.76 -27.23
C LYS A 161 -28.26 15.64 -28.39
N GLY A 162 -27.21 14.84 -28.12
CA GLY A 162 -26.41 14.02 -29.07
C GLY A 162 -24.95 14.49 -29.21
N THR A 163 -23.89 13.68 -29.16
CA THR A 163 -23.68 12.23 -29.32
C THR A 163 -22.26 11.86 -28.83
N ALA A 164 -22.07 10.58 -28.50
CA ALA A 164 -20.88 9.97 -27.89
C ALA A 164 -19.57 10.04 -28.70
N THR A 165 -18.42 9.93 -28.03
CA THR A 165 -17.37 8.92 -28.33
C THR A 165 -16.24 8.86 -27.30
N LYS A 166 -16.02 7.63 -26.80
CA LYS A 166 -14.75 6.92 -26.57
C LYS A 166 -13.70 7.51 -25.59
N GLY A 167 -13.62 6.86 -24.43
CA GLY A 167 -12.54 7.04 -23.45
C GLY A 167 -11.25 6.28 -23.79
N VAL A 168 -10.16 6.73 -23.16
CA VAL A 168 -8.89 5.99 -23.01
C VAL A 168 -8.36 6.26 -21.59
N ARG A 169 -8.11 5.18 -20.85
CA ARG A 169 -7.36 5.13 -19.59
C ARG A 169 -5.92 4.73 -19.91
N PRO A 170 -4.87 5.21 -19.21
CA PRO A 170 -3.65 4.44 -19.04
C PRO A 170 -3.79 3.60 -17.75
N ALA A 171 -3.92 2.27 -17.85
CA ALA A 171 -2.86 1.27 -18.02
C ALA A 171 -2.09 1.04 -16.71
N ALA A 172 -2.59 0.07 -15.96
CA ALA A 172 -1.90 -0.62 -14.87
C ALA A 172 -0.80 -1.51 -15.47
N ALA A 173 0.34 -1.61 -14.79
CA ALA A 173 1.41 -2.55 -15.11
C ALA A 173 1.54 -3.57 -13.96
N SER A 174 1.17 -4.81 -14.28
CA SER A 174 1.52 -6.09 -13.66
C SER A 174 1.60 -7.07 -14.84
N SER A 175 2.48 -8.04 -14.96
CA SER A 175 3.51 -8.64 -14.12
C SER A 175 4.33 -9.58 -15.05
N ASP A 176 5.41 -10.14 -14.53
CA ASP A 176 6.01 -11.43 -14.97
C ASP A 176 6.73 -11.49 -16.33
N ASP A 177 8.06 -11.40 -16.29
CA ASP A 177 8.93 -12.23 -17.12
C ASP A 177 10.08 -12.77 -16.24
N LEU A 178 9.98 -14.08 -15.97
CA LEU A 178 10.94 -14.92 -15.27
C LEU A 178 11.95 -15.48 -16.28
N ASP A 179 13.17 -15.68 -15.79
CA ASP A 179 14.20 -16.62 -16.28
C ASP A 179 14.96 -16.29 -17.58
N THR A 180 16.25 -15.97 -17.44
CA THR A 180 17.35 -16.92 -17.74
C THR A 180 18.70 -16.27 -17.40
N LEU A 181 19.37 -16.76 -16.35
CA LEU A 181 20.79 -16.50 -16.09
C LEU A 181 21.65 -17.41 -16.97
N PRO A 182 22.74 -16.95 -17.62
CA PRO A 182 23.80 -17.86 -18.00
C PRO A 182 24.84 -17.99 -16.89
N ALA A 183 25.06 -19.25 -16.53
CA ALA A 183 26.04 -19.73 -15.57
C ALA A 183 27.50 -19.43 -15.97
N THR A 184 28.31 -19.24 -14.92
CA THR A 184 29.71 -19.67 -14.74
C THR A 184 30.63 -19.73 -15.97
N ARG A 185 31.59 -18.80 -16.02
CA ARG A 185 32.88 -19.01 -16.71
C ARG A 185 34.05 -18.83 -15.76
N THR A 186 34.50 -19.95 -15.23
CA THR A 186 35.81 -20.24 -14.67
C THR A 186 36.92 -19.49 -15.43
N THR A 187 37.62 -18.56 -14.75
CA THR A 187 38.93 -18.09 -15.20
C THR A 187 40.01 -18.84 -14.43
N LYS A 188 40.67 -19.71 -15.18
CA LYS A 188 41.82 -20.53 -14.79
C LYS A 188 42.99 -19.62 -14.46
N ARG A 189 43.38 -19.57 -13.18
CA ARG A 189 44.64 -18.98 -12.69
C ARG A 189 45.82 -19.80 -13.23
N PRO A 190 46.82 -19.23 -13.94
CA PRO A 190 48.01 -19.97 -14.27
C PRO A 190 48.90 -20.09 -13.02
N ALA A 191 49.30 -21.32 -12.72
CA ALA A 191 50.33 -21.65 -11.76
C ALA A 191 51.69 -21.21 -12.31
N THR A 192 52.41 -20.36 -11.57
CA THR A 192 53.85 -20.17 -11.75
C THR A 192 54.56 -21.23 -10.90
N SER A 193 55.01 -22.29 -11.57
CA SER A 193 55.93 -23.27 -11.04
C SER A 193 57.37 -22.84 -11.36
N SER A 194 58.11 -22.55 -10.28
CA SER A 194 59.53 -22.87 -10.02
C SER A 194 60.58 -22.67 -11.12
N LYS A 195 61.52 -21.75 -10.85
CA LYS A 195 62.96 -22.07 -10.78
C LYS A 195 63.68 -21.08 -9.87
#